data_AF-A0A928JET6-F1
#
_entry.id   AF-A0A928JET6-F1
#
_cell.length_a   1.000
_cell.length_b   1.000
_cell.length_c   1.000
_cell.angle_alpha   90.00
_cell.angle_beta   90.00
_cell.angle_gamma   90.00
#
_symmetry.space_group_name_H-M   'P 1'
#
loop_
_entity.id
_entity.type
_entity.pdbx_description
1 polymer ?
#
loop_
_entity_poly.entity_id
_entity_poly.type
_entity_poly.pdbx_seq_one_letter_code
_entity_poly.pdbx_strand_id
1 'polypeptide(L)'
;MQNEMIGATDQGTTVFAVSIPRSYFTETALSNLRKIMDSKAALLKKALGTDRLDIIETDDEIQFPWFPEPNADEFVTYAWLIDGLCEMARKAKRVVATGRPVESEKYTMRCFLLRLGFTGPENKKARKILLRNLTGSAAFQNQEKANAFSEKLKAKRRDAKVARSEATE
;
A
#
# COMPACT_ATOMS: atom_id res chain seq x y z
N MET A 1 -16.35 6.33 8.09
CA MET A 1 -17.28 5.57 7.24
C MET A 1 -17.57 4.25 7.94
N GLN A 2 -18.82 3.79 7.92
CA GLN A 2 -19.17 2.45 8.37
C GLN A 2 -18.81 1.49 7.23
N ASN A 3 -17.69 0.78 7.39
CA ASN A 3 -17.29 -0.29 6.49
C ASN A 3 -17.68 -1.60 7.17
N GLU A 4 -18.38 -2.47 6.46
CA GLU A 4 -18.78 -3.78 6.97
C GLU A 4 -17.96 -4.87 6.28
N MET A 5 -17.57 -5.90 7.04
CA MET A 5 -16.93 -7.10 6.50
C MET A 5 -18.00 -8.17 6.37
N ILE A 6 -18.32 -8.55 5.15
CA ILE A 6 -19.26 -9.63 4.88
C ILE A 6 -18.46 -10.84 4.42
N GLY A 7 -18.72 -12.00 5.03
CA GLY A 7 -18.20 -13.26 4.52
C GLY A 7 -18.93 -13.62 3.24
N ALA A 8 -18.22 -13.70 2.11
CA ALA A 8 -18.75 -14.15 0.83
C ALA A 8 -18.15 -15.52 0.50
N THR A 9 -19.00 -16.50 0.22
CA THR A 9 -18.58 -17.85 -0.17
C THR A 9 -18.46 -17.90 -1.69
N ASP A 10 -17.24 -18.05 -2.21
CA ASP A 10 -17.00 -18.32 -3.64
C ASP A 10 -16.22 -19.64 -3.77
N GLN A 11 -16.80 -20.60 -4.50
CA GLN A 11 -16.19 -21.91 -4.81
C GLN A 11 -15.53 -22.65 -3.62
N GLY A 12 -16.20 -22.68 -2.47
CA GLY A 12 -15.72 -23.42 -1.29
C GLY A 12 -14.55 -22.78 -0.55
N THR A 13 -14.12 -21.57 -0.93
CA THR A 13 -13.17 -20.75 -0.18
C THR A 13 -13.92 -19.57 0.42
N THR A 14 -13.86 -19.42 1.75
CA THR A 14 -14.43 -18.24 2.43
C THR A 14 -13.57 -17.03 2.10
N VAL A 15 -14.12 -16.07 1.37
CA VAL A 15 -13.46 -14.81 1.04
C VAL A 15 -14.18 -13.68 1.77
N PHE A 16 -13.42 -12.83 2.44
CA PHE A 16 -13.96 -11.70 3.18
C PHE A 16 -14.00 -10.48 2.28
N ALA A 17 -15.14 -9.80 2.28
CA ALA A 17 -15.38 -8.63 1.45
C ALA A 17 -15.61 -7.40 2.33
N VAL A 18 -14.89 -6.31 2.01
CA VAL A 18 -15.24 -4.99 2.52
C VAL A 18 -16.29 -4.39 1.58
N SER A 19 -17.42 -3.92 2.13
CA SER A 19 -18.46 -3.23 1.36
C SER A 19 -18.50 -1.74 1.66
N ILE A 20 -18.81 -0.95 0.64
CA ILE A 20 -19.06 0.50 0.74
C ILE A 20 -20.32 0.85 -0.05
N PRO A 21 -21.22 1.72 0.46
CA PRO A 21 -22.40 2.16 -0.26
C PRO A 21 -22.10 2.73 -1.65
N ARG A 22 -22.83 2.27 -2.65
CA ARG A 22 -22.71 2.71 -4.06
C ARG A 22 -22.94 4.20 -4.22
N SER A 23 -23.79 4.78 -3.36
CA SER A 23 -24.11 6.21 -3.29
C SER A 23 -22.90 7.10 -3.03
N TYR A 24 -21.78 6.56 -2.52
CA TYR A 24 -20.56 7.32 -2.28
C TYR A 24 -19.72 7.52 -3.54
N PHE A 25 -20.10 6.93 -4.67
CA PHE A 25 -19.34 7.00 -5.91
C PHE A 25 -20.15 7.59 -7.06
N THR A 26 -19.47 8.42 -7.84
CA THR A 26 -19.89 8.76 -9.20
C THR A 26 -19.26 7.76 -10.18
N GLU A 27 -19.81 7.64 -11.39
CA GLU A 27 -19.20 6.82 -12.47
C GLU A 27 -17.72 7.15 -12.69
N THR A 28 -17.39 8.45 -12.66
CA THR A 28 -16.01 8.92 -12.79
C THR A 28 -15.14 8.44 -11.62
N ALA A 29 -15.65 8.47 -10.39
CA ALA A 29 -14.92 7.99 -9.22
C ALA A 29 -14.67 6.48 -9.30
N LEU A 30 -15.63 5.68 -9.78
CA LEU A 30 -15.43 4.25 -10.01
C LEU A 30 -14.42 3.97 -11.12
N SER A 31 -14.51 4.70 -12.24
CA SER A 31 -13.52 4.62 -13.31
C SER A 31 -12.11 4.94 -12.81
N ASN A 32 -11.98 5.97 -11.97
CA ASN A 32 -10.72 6.32 -11.33
C ASN A 32 -10.22 5.22 -10.39
N LEU A 33 -11.10 4.64 -9.58
CA LEU A 33 -10.77 3.56 -8.64
C LEU A 33 -10.19 2.35 -9.39
N ARG A 34 -10.87 1.90 -10.45
CA ARG A 34 -10.41 0.81 -11.31
C ARG A 34 -9.02 1.11 -11.88
N LYS A 35 -8.80 2.32 -12.44
CA LYS A 35 -7.48 2.73 -12.96
C LYS A 35 -6.38 2.77 -11.88
N ILE A 36 -6.70 3.24 -10.67
CA ILE A 36 -5.75 3.26 -9.55
C ILE A 36 -5.34 1.82 -9.22
N MET A 37 -6.32 0.93 -9.09
CA MET A 37 -6.09 -0.49 -8.79
C MET A 37 -5.30 -1.17 -9.88
N ASP A 38 -5.66 -1.02 -11.15
CA ASP A 38 -4.94 -1.60 -12.29
C ASP A 38 -3.47 -1.17 -12.28
N SER A 39 -3.22 0.13 -12.07
CA SER A 39 -1.86 0.68 -12.05
C SER A 39 -0.98 0.16 -10.90
N LYS A 40 -1.58 -0.47 -9.88
CA LYS A 40 -0.92 -1.00 -8.68
C LYS A 40 -1.23 -2.47 -8.44
N ALA A 41 -1.87 -3.16 -9.39
CA ALA A 41 -2.44 -4.49 -9.17
C ALA A 41 -1.39 -5.49 -8.69
N ALA A 42 -0.25 -5.58 -9.37
CA ALA A 42 0.84 -6.48 -8.97
C ALA A 42 1.35 -6.21 -7.53
N LEU A 43 1.42 -4.94 -7.14
CA LEU A 43 1.90 -4.52 -5.83
C LEU A 43 0.86 -4.81 -4.73
N LEU A 44 -0.42 -4.54 -5.01
CA LEU A 44 -1.54 -4.79 -4.10
C LEU A 44 -1.78 -6.29 -3.89
N LYS A 45 -1.79 -7.08 -4.97
CA LYS A 45 -1.92 -8.54 -4.94
C LYS A 45 -0.89 -9.16 -3.99
N LYS A 46 0.39 -8.79 -4.17
CA LYS A 46 1.47 -9.29 -3.32
C LYS A 46 1.35 -8.81 -1.87
N ALA A 47 1.01 -7.54 -1.65
CA ALA A 47 0.85 -6.99 -0.31
C ALA A 47 -0.27 -7.69 0.49
N LEU A 48 -1.41 -7.94 -0.16
CA LEU A 48 -2.57 -8.59 0.43
C LEU A 48 -2.45 -10.12 0.46
N GLY A 49 -1.53 -10.69 -0.34
CA GLY A 49 -1.39 -12.14 -0.46
C GLY A 49 -2.54 -12.79 -1.22
N THR A 50 -3.11 -12.08 -2.20
CA THR A 50 -4.23 -12.54 -3.03
C THR A 50 -3.93 -12.31 -4.50
N ASP A 51 -4.42 -13.19 -5.36
CA ASP A 51 -4.34 -13.00 -6.81
C ASP A 51 -5.56 -12.26 -7.38
N ARG A 52 -6.56 -11.99 -6.54
CA ARG A 52 -7.85 -11.38 -6.89
C ARG A 52 -7.92 -9.94 -6.39
N LEU A 53 -8.37 -9.04 -7.25
CA LEU A 53 -8.66 -7.63 -6.91
C LEU A 53 -9.94 -7.18 -7.61
N ASP A 54 -10.92 -8.08 -7.67
CA ASP A 54 -12.18 -7.84 -8.38
C ASP A 54 -13.03 -6.84 -7.61
N ILE A 55 -13.71 -5.95 -8.32
CA ILE A 55 -14.69 -5.03 -7.74
C ILE A 55 -16.06 -5.50 -8.19
N ILE A 56 -16.89 -5.93 -7.24
CA ILE A 56 -18.28 -6.26 -7.52
C ILE A 56 -19.10 -5.01 -7.26
N GLU A 57 -19.88 -4.61 -8.27
CA GLU A 57 -20.77 -3.46 -8.20
C GLU A 57 -22.21 -3.98 -8.23
N THR A 58 -22.97 -3.63 -7.21
CA THR A 58 -24.43 -3.83 -7.14
C THR A 58 -25.12 -2.46 -7.12
N ASP A 59 -26.45 -2.48 -7.18
CA ASP A 59 -27.24 -1.25 -7.13
C ASP A 59 -27.01 -0.46 -5.82
N ASP A 60 -26.77 -1.17 -4.71
CA ASP A 60 -26.64 -0.58 -3.38
C ASP A 60 -25.19 -0.46 -2.89
N GLU A 61 -24.27 -1.32 -3.35
CA GLU A 61 -22.93 -1.44 -2.79
C GLU A 61 -21.82 -1.65 -3.83
N ILE A 62 -20.61 -1.28 -3.43
CA ILE A 62 -19.35 -1.70 -4.04
C ILE A 62 -18.64 -2.63 -3.07
N GLN A 63 -18.32 -3.84 -3.53
CA GLN A 63 -17.73 -4.90 -2.70
C GLN A 63 -16.32 -5.25 -3.17
N PHE A 64 -15.45 -5.48 -2.21
CA PHE A 64 -14.04 -5.81 -2.39
C PHE A 64 -13.73 -7.20 -1.81
N PRO A 65 -14.11 -8.31 -2.49
CA PRO A 65 -13.93 -9.69 -2.02
C PRO A 65 -12.49 -10.16 -2.22
N TRP A 66 -11.55 -9.55 -1.51
CA TRP A 66 -10.11 -9.79 -1.72
C TRP A 66 -9.47 -10.58 -0.59
N PHE A 67 -10.07 -10.52 0.60
CA PHE A 67 -9.34 -10.75 1.82
C PHE A 67 -9.48 -12.22 2.26
N PRO A 68 -8.35 -12.88 2.56
CA PRO A 68 -8.43 -14.12 3.35
C PRO A 68 -8.96 -13.77 4.74
N GLU A 69 -9.35 -14.79 5.52
CA GLU A 69 -9.83 -14.62 6.91
C GLU A 69 -8.91 -13.71 7.73
N PRO A 70 -9.28 -12.43 7.92
CA PRO A 70 -8.38 -11.46 8.50
C PRO A 70 -8.50 -11.49 10.01
N ASN A 71 -7.37 -11.39 10.71
CA ASN A 71 -7.42 -11.08 12.14
C ASN A 71 -7.87 -9.62 12.38
N ALA A 72 -8.11 -9.23 13.64
CA ALA A 72 -8.60 -7.90 13.97
C ALA A 72 -7.71 -6.74 13.48
N ASP A 73 -6.38 -6.86 13.60
CA ASP A 73 -5.44 -5.83 13.14
C ASP A 73 -5.41 -5.76 11.59
N GLU A 74 -5.52 -6.91 10.92
CA GLU A 74 -5.62 -6.99 9.45
C GLU A 74 -6.93 -6.42 8.94
N PHE A 75 -8.05 -6.73 9.60
CA PHE A 75 -9.36 -6.20 9.24
C PHE A 75 -9.36 -4.67 9.22
N VAL A 76 -8.92 -4.05 10.33
CA VAL A 76 -8.83 -2.59 10.43
C VAL A 76 -7.91 -2.02 9.35
N THR A 77 -6.78 -2.68 9.11
CA THR A 77 -5.82 -2.27 8.09
C THR A 77 -6.43 -2.30 6.68
N TYR A 78 -7.15 -3.36 6.34
CA TYR A 78 -7.78 -3.55 5.03
C TYR A 78 -8.95 -2.58 4.84
N ALA A 79 -9.79 -2.38 5.86
CA ALA A 79 -10.85 -1.38 5.82
C ALA A 79 -10.30 0.03 5.56
N TRP A 80 -9.22 0.43 6.24
CA TRP A 80 -8.56 1.72 6.00
C TRP A 80 -7.90 1.80 4.63
N LEU A 81 -7.35 0.69 4.12
CA LEU A 81 -6.76 0.66 2.79
C LEU A 81 -7.81 0.93 1.73
N ILE A 82 -8.94 0.20 1.80
CA ILE A 82 -10.07 0.40 0.90
C ILE A 82 -10.57 1.83 1.01
N ASP A 83 -10.73 2.35 2.22
CA ASP A 83 -11.20 3.72 2.42
C ASP A 83 -10.28 4.76 1.75
N GLY A 84 -8.97 4.66 1.98
CA GLY A 84 -7.99 5.54 1.35
C GLY A 84 -8.00 5.43 -0.18
N LEU A 85 -8.21 4.23 -0.74
CA LEU A 85 -8.32 4.04 -2.20
C LEU A 85 -9.56 4.75 -2.74
N CYS A 86 -10.69 4.59 -2.06
CA CYS A 86 -11.96 5.20 -2.44
C CYS A 86 -11.90 6.72 -2.34
N GLU A 87 -11.32 7.25 -1.25
CA GLU A 87 -11.11 8.68 -1.08
C GLU A 87 -10.19 9.25 -2.17
N MET A 88 -9.08 8.57 -2.47
CA MET A 88 -8.19 8.97 -3.56
C MET A 88 -8.91 8.99 -4.90
N ALA A 89 -9.72 7.97 -5.20
CA ALA A 89 -10.48 7.87 -6.44
C ALA A 89 -11.51 8.99 -6.60
N ARG A 90 -12.21 9.35 -5.52
CA ARG A 90 -13.18 10.46 -5.48
C ARG A 90 -12.52 11.82 -5.70
N LYS A 91 -11.33 12.05 -5.12
CA LYS A 91 -10.62 13.33 -5.22
C LYS A 91 -9.79 13.49 -6.49
N ALA A 92 -9.47 12.40 -7.18
CA ALA A 92 -8.60 12.43 -8.36
C ALA A 92 -9.29 13.12 -9.55
N LYS A 93 -8.75 14.28 -9.99
CA LYS A 93 -9.19 14.93 -11.23
C LYS A 93 -8.70 14.22 -12.50
N ARG A 94 -7.55 13.53 -12.42
CA ARG A 94 -6.97 12.73 -13.51
C ARG A 94 -6.22 11.54 -12.91
N VAL A 95 -6.44 10.35 -13.45
CA VAL A 95 -5.69 9.13 -13.13
C VAL A 95 -4.97 8.65 -14.38
N VAL A 96 -3.67 8.43 -14.26
CA VAL A 96 -2.86 7.84 -15.34
C VAL A 96 -2.64 6.37 -14.98
N ALA A 97 -3.08 5.47 -15.86
CA ALA A 97 -3.06 4.03 -15.63
C ALA A 97 -1.66 3.39 -15.83
N THR A 98 -0.65 4.15 -16.25
CA THR A 98 0.67 3.59 -16.56
C THR A 98 1.40 3.14 -15.29
N GLY A 99 1.59 1.83 -15.17
CA GLY A 99 2.55 1.24 -14.23
C GLY A 99 3.97 1.66 -14.59
N ARG A 100 4.77 2.03 -13.59
CA ARG A 100 6.22 2.21 -13.74
C ARG A 100 6.91 0.93 -13.29
N PRO A 101 8.05 0.55 -13.88
CA PRO A 101 8.85 -0.56 -13.36
C PRO A 101 9.22 -0.28 -11.90
N VAL A 102 9.01 -1.29 -11.06
CA VAL A 102 9.22 -1.21 -9.61
C VAL A 102 10.46 -2.01 -9.25
N GLU A 103 11.57 -1.33 -8.99
CA GLU A 103 12.81 -1.98 -8.53
C GLU A 103 12.78 -2.30 -7.02
N SER A 104 12.04 -1.51 -6.25
CA SER A 104 11.82 -1.74 -4.82
C SER A 104 10.34 -1.66 -4.48
N GLU A 105 9.73 -2.83 -4.25
CA GLU A 105 8.30 -2.96 -3.94
C GLU A 105 7.96 -2.30 -2.61
N LYS A 106 8.77 -2.53 -1.56
CA LYS A 106 8.55 -1.90 -0.24
C LYS A 106 8.60 -0.39 -0.32
N TYR A 107 9.56 0.19 -1.06
CA TYR A 107 9.65 1.64 -1.23
C TYR A 107 8.41 2.18 -1.94
N THR A 108 8.03 1.55 -3.04
CA THR A 108 6.90 1.99 -3.87
C THR A 108 5.59 1.90 -3.09
N MET A 109 5.36 0.79 -2.40
CA MET A 109 4.17 0.63 -1.55
C MET A 109 4.18 1.64 -0.42
N ARG A 110 5.30 1.85 0.27
CA ARG A 110 5.40 2.87 1.32
C ARG A 110 5.02 4.26 0.80
N CYS A 111 5.55 4.67 -0.36
CA CYS A 111 5.21 5.95 -0.98
C CYS A 111 3.72 6.03 -1.34
N PHE A 112 3.13 4.92 -1.78
CA PHE A 112 1.69 4.86 -2.07
C PHE A 112 0.85 5.00 -0.80
N LEU A 113 1.19 4.27 0.27
CA LEU A 113 0.52 4.37 1.58
C LEU A 113 0.56 5.79 2.16
N LEU A 114 1.66 6.52 1.96
CA LEU A 114 1.73 7.94 2.36
C LEU A 114 0.70 8.81 1.65
N ARG A 115 0.43 8.54 0.36
CA ARG A 115 -0.60 9.27 -0.41
C ARG A 115 -2.02 8.90 0.00
N LEU A 116 -2.21 7.71 0.59
CA LEU A 116 -3.48 7.24 1.13
C LEU A 116 -3.70 7.66 2.60
N GLY A 117 -2.77 8.42 3.20
CA GLY A 117 -2.93 8.93 4.57
C GLY A 117 -2.36 8.03 5.68
N PHE A 118 -1.66 6.93 5.35
CA PHE A 118 -1.00 6.07 6.33
C PHE A 118 0.31 6.69 6.85
N THR A 119 0.18 7.83 7.52
CA THR A 119 1.27 8.60 8.14
C THR A 119 1.34 8.33 9.65
N GLY A 120 2.36 8.84 10.33
CA GLY A 120 2.41 8.80 11.80
C GLY A 120 2.68 7.43 12.44
N PRO A 121 2.94 7.40 13.76
CA PRO A 121 3.19 6.17 14.53
C PRO A 121 1.96 5.27 14.69
N GLU A 122 0.75 5.81 14.67
CA GLU A 122 -0.53 5.10 14.79
C GLU A 122 -0.73 4.09 13.65
N ASN A 123 -0.31 4.46 12.43
CA ASN A 123 -0.38 3.59 11.26
C ASN A 123 0.82 2.63 11.14
N LYS A 124 1.67 2.52 12.16
CA LYS A 124 2.86 1.65 12.13
C LYS A 124 2.49 0.17 11.94
N LYS A 125 1.44 -0.30 12.62
CA LYS A 125 0.95 -1.69 12.48
C LYS A 125 0.44 -1.96 11.07
N ALA A 126 -0.44 -1.10 10.56
CA ALA A 126 -0.98 -1.20 9.20
C ALA A 126 0.12 -1.22 8.13
N ARG A 127 1.10 -0.31 8.22
CA ARG A 127 2.26 -0.32 7.31
C ARG A 127 3.08 -1.60 7.42
N LYS A 128 3.24 -2.17 8.62
CA LYS A 128 3.95 -3.44 8.79
C LYS A 128 3.20 -4.58 8.07
N ILE A 129 1.89 -4.65 8.21
CA ILE A 129 1.04 -5.66 7.55
C ILE A 129 1.14 -5.53 6.02
N LEU A 130 0.93 -4.33 5.48
CA LEU A 130 0.90 -4.09 4.01
C LEU A 130 2.28 -4.17 3.32
N LEU A 131 3.37 -4.16 4.08
CA LEU A 131 4.73 -4.26 3.55
C LEU A 131 5.39 -5.64 3.77
N ARG A 132 4.77 -6.55 4.54
CA ARG A 132 5.43 -7.80 4.99
C ARG A 132 5.78 -8.76 3.86
N ASN A 133 4.91 -8.82 2.84
CA ASN A 133 5.03 -9.74 1.70
C ASN A 133 5.81 -9.14 0.51
N LEU A 134 6.23 -7.88 0.62
CA LEU A 134 6.93 -7.17 -0.44
C LEU A 134 8.44 -7.33 -0.32
N THR A 135 9.16 -7.16 -1.43
CA THR A 135 10.61 -7.29 -1.51
C THR A 135 11.29 -5.92 -1.68
N GLY A 136 12.62 -5.89 -1.54
CA GLY A 136 13.41 -4.66 -1.62
C GLY A 136 13.41 -3.83 -0.33
N SER A 137 13.96 -2.62 -0.42
CA SER A 137 14.13 -1.71 0.71
C SER A 137 12.96 -0.74 0.83
N ALA A 138 12.41 -0.53 2.03
CA ALA A 138 11.40 0.52 2.26
C ALA A 138 12.00 1.94 2.23
N ALA A 139 13.32 2.07 2.43
CA ALA A 139 14.01 3.35 2.54
C ALA A 139 14.54 3.86 1.20
N PHE A 140 14.92 2.96 0.29
CA PHE A 140 15.56 3.30 -0.96
C PHE A 140 14.78 2.76 -2.15
N GLN A 141 14.69 3.60 -3.18
CA GLN A 141 14.00 3.28 -4.44
C GLN A 141 14.72 2.18 -5.23
N ASN A 142 16.04 2.13 -5.14
CA ASN A 142 16.87 1.13 -5.82
C ASN A 142 18.18 0.87 -5.05
N GLN A 143 18.90 -0.17 -5.48
CA GLN A 143 20.14 -0.60 -4.84
C GLN A 143 21.27 0.44 -5.00
N GLU A 144 21.32 1.16 -6.11
CA GLU A 144 22.32 2.20 -6.35
C GLU A 144 22.25 3.32 -5.30
N LYS A 145 21.03 3.83 -5.01
CA LYS A 145 20.82 4.85 -3.97
C LYS A 145 21.18 4.33 -2.58
N ALA A 146 20.89 3.05 -2.30
CA ALA A 146 21.29 2.41 -1.04
C ALA A 146 22.81 2.33 -0.92
N ASN A 147 23.50 1.90 -1.98
CA ASN A 147 24.96 1.80 -2.02
C ASN A 147 25.62 3.17 -1.84
N ALA A 148 25.16 4.19 -2.58
CA ALA A 148 25.66 5.56 -2.47
C ALA A 148 25.47 6.15 -1.06
N PHE A 149 24.34 5.89 -0.41
CA PHE A 149 24.12 6.29 0.99
C PHE A 149 25.09 5.58 1.95
N SER A 150 25.31 4.28 1.74
CA SER A 150 26.24 3.48 2.55
C SER A 150 27.69 3.95 2.43
N GLU A 151 28.13 4.30 1.22
CA GLU A 151 29.50 4.79 0.96
C GLU A 151 29.72 6.17 1.60
N LYS A 152 28.74 7.08 1.50
CA LYS A 152 28.78 8.37 2.20
C LYS A 152 28.88 8.20 3.72
N LEU A 153 28.16 7.22 4.28
CA LEU A 153 28.21 6.94 5.71
C LEU A 153 29.59 6.39 6.13
N LYS A 154 30.18 5.50 5.33
CA LYS A 154 31.53 4.96 5.56
C LYS A 154 32.61 6.03 5.46
N ALA A 155 32.53 6.93 4.47
CA ALA A 155 33.44 8.06 4.34
C ALA A 155 33.38 8.95 5.58
N LYS A 156 32.18 9.41 5.97
CA LYS A 156 31.99 10.24 7.17
C LYS A 156 32.51 9.58 8.46
N ARG A 157 32.34 8.26 8.59
CA ARG A 157 32.88 7.51 9.74
C ARG A 157 34.42 7.43 9.72
N ARG A 158 35.02 7.28 8.54
CA ARG A 158 36.49 7.31 8.39
C ARG A 158 37.04 8.69 8.75
N ASP A 159 36.46 9.74 8.19
CA ASP A 159 36.88 11.12 8.46
C ASP A 159 36.73 11.47 9.95
N ALA A 160 35.63 11.06 10.58
CA ALA A 160 35.42 11.23 12.02
C ALA A 160 36.42 10.42 12.87
N LYS A 161 36.87 9.25 12.39
CA LYS A 161 37.89 8.45 13.08
C LYS A 161 39.27 9.10 12.97
N VAL A 162 39.62 9.62 11.79
CA VAL A 162 40.87 10.36 11.55
C VAL A 162 40.91 11.64 12.39
N ALA A 163 39.85 12.45 12.37
CA ALA A 163 39.75 13.65 13.18
C ALA A 163 39.82 13.35 14.70
N ARG A 164 39.33 12.19 15.14
CA ARG A 164 39.41 11.78 16.54
C ARG A 164 40.82 11.33 16.93
N SER A 165 41.56 10.64 16.06
CA SER A 165 42.95 10.29 16.33
C SER A 165 43.85 11.53 16.37
N GLU A 166 43.64 12.49 15.46
CA GLU A 166 44.40 13.74 15.42
C GLU A 166 44.13 14.66 16.63
N ALA A 167 42.95 14.59 17.23
CA ALA A 167 42.62 15.36 18.43
C ALA A 167 43.11 14.73 19.75
N THR A 168 43.72 13.53 19.68
CA THR A 168 44.25 12.81 20.86
C THR A 168 45.79 12.77 20.88
N GLU A 169 46.45 13.27 19.83
CA GLU A 169 47.88 13.62 19.77
C GLU A 169 48.11 15.08 20.16
#